data_AF-A0A820SA03-F1
#
_entry.id   AF-A0A820SA03-F1
#
_cell.length_a   1.000
_cell.length_b   1.000
_cell.length_c   1.000
_cell.angle_alpha   90.00
_cell.angle_beta   90.00
_cell.angle_gamma   90.00
#
_symmetry.space_group_name_H-M   'P 1'
#
loop_
_entity.id
_entity.type
_entity.pdbx_description
1 polymer ?
#
loop_
_entity_poly.entity_id
_entity_poly.type
_entity_poly.pdbx_seq_one_letter_code
_entity_poly.pdbx_strand_id
1 'polypeptide(L)'
;LFVAVIMDNFDYLTRDSSILGAHHLDEFLRAWSEYDPDGIGKLEYTKMFEMLRLMSPPVGFGTKCPSKLAYKRLIRMNMPIDEKRQVHFTTTLFALIRESLGIKM
;
A
#
# COMPACT_ATOMS: atom_id res chain seq x y z
N LEU A 1 0.33 30.36 19.67
CA LEU A 1 -0.68 29.86 18.71
C LEU A 1 -0.09 29.59 17.32
N PHE A 2 0.65 30.53 16.72
CA PHE A 2 1.24 30.34 15.37
C PHE A 2 2.29 29.23 15.26
N VAL A 3 3.11 29.01 16.29
CA VAL A 3 4.15 27.96 16.28
C VAL A 3 3.54 26.55 16.29
N ALA A 4 2.38 26.36 16.94
CA ALA A 4 1.68 25.07 16.94
C ALA A 4 1.11 24.75 15.55
N VAL A 5 0.50 25.75 14.90
CA VAL A 5 0.00 25.61 13.51
C VAL A 5 1.15 25.37 12.53
N ILE A 6 2.28 26.05 12.71
CA ILE A 6 3.45 25.84 11.86
C ILE A 6 4.05 24.45 12.10
N MET A 7 4.21 23.97 13.34
CA MET A 7 4.75 22.62 13.59
C MET A 7 3.86 21.50 13.03
N ASP A 8 2.55 21.58 13.19
CA ASP A 8 1.62 20.59 12.60
C ASP A 8 1.66 20.59 11.06
N ASN A 9 1.93 21.75 10.44
CA ASN A 9 2.12 21.87 8.99
C ASN A 9 3.56 21.59 8.54
N PHE A 10 4.56 21.72 9.42
CA PHE A 10 5.97 21.52 9.09
C PHE A 10 6.29 20.03 8.93
N ASP A 11 5.66 19.18 9.74
CA ASP A 11 5.75 17.72 9.61
C ASP A 11 5.15 17.21 8.29
N TYR A 12 4.16 17.93 7.74
CA TYR A 12 3.63 17.67 6.40
C TYR A 12 4.57 18.19 5.30
N LEU A 13 5.15 19.37 5.47
CA LEU A 13 6.01 20.04 4.49
C LEU A 13 7.43 19.45 4.39
N THR A 14 7.94 18.85 5.46
CA THR A 14 9.30 18.26 5.51
C THR A 14 9.30 16.74 5.53
N ARG A 15 8.12 16.11 5.42
CA ARG A 15 8.01 14.66 5.35
C ARG A 15 8.73 14.17 4.10
N ASP A 16 9.79 13.40 4.32
CA ASP A 16 10.45 12.64 3.29
C ASP A 16 9.39 11.80 2.55
N SER A 17 9.23 12.01 1.25
CA SER A 17 8.20 11.34 0.44
C SER A 17 8.41 9.82 0.39
N SER A 18 9.57 9.33 0.84
CA SER A 18 9.80 7.91 1.05
C SER A 18 9.05 7.33 2.28
N ILE A 19 8.57 8.17 3.19
CA ILE A 19 7.81 7.78 4.38
C ILE A 19 6.33 7.68 4.04
N LEU A 20 5.67 6.62 4.51
CA LEU A 20 4.25 6.39 4.29
C LEU A 20 3.37 7.50 4.91
N GLY A 21 2.93 8.45 4.08
CA GLY A 21 1.90 9.43 4.39
C GLY A 21 0.48 9.07 3.91
N ALA A 22 -0.51 9.88 4.30
CA ALA A 22 -1.93 9.68 3.95
C ALA A 22 -2.20 9.72 2.43
N HIS A 23 -1.48 10.55 1.68
CA HIS A 23 -1.61 10.65 0.23
C HIS A 23 -1.29 9.33 -0.49
N HIS A 24 -0.36 8.52 0.03
CA HIS A 24 -0.07 7.20 -0.53
C HIS A 24 -1.24 6.21 -0.31
N LEU A 25 -2.00 6.37 0.77
CA LEU A 25 -3.20 5.56 1.02
C LEU A 25 -4.31 5.95 0.04
N ASP A 26 -4.43 7.22 -0.29
CA ASP A 26 -5.36 7.70 -1.32
C ASP A 26 -4.98 7.17 -2.71
N GLU A 27 -3.68 7.12 -3.04
CA GLU A 27 -3.21 6.47 -4.27
C GLU A 27 -3.56 4.98 -4.31
N PHE A 28 -3.39 4.27 -3.18
CA PHE A 28 -3.78 2.86 -3.08
C PHE A 28 -5.29 2.66 -3.27
N LEU A 29 -6.12 3.51 -2.66
CA LEU A 29 -7.57 3.48 -2.82
C LEU A 29 -7.99 3.69 -4.27
N ARG A 30 -7.40 4.69 -4.95
CA ARG A 30 -7.66 4.95 -6.36
C ARG A 30 -7.27 3.77 -7.23
N ALA A 31 -6.05 3.26 -7.05
CA ALA A 31 -5.59 2.08 -7.79
C ALA A 31 -6.51 0.87 -7.56
N TRP A 32 -6.91 0.60 -6.32
CA TRP A 32 -7.82 -0.51 -6.01
C TRP A 32 -9.17 -0.34 -6.71
N SER A 33 -9.74 0.86 -6.73
CA SER A 33 -11.03 1.14 -7.35
C SER A 33 -11.08 0.88 -8.86
N GLU A 34 -9.93 0.93 -9.54
CA GLU A 34 -9.84 0.57 -10.97
C GLU A 34 -10.00 -0.95 -11.18
N TYR A 35 -9.60 -1.76 -10.19
CA TYR A 35 -9.66 -3.21 -10.24
C TYR A 35 -10.93 -3.80 -9.58
N ASP A 36 -11.60 -3.02 -8.73
CA ASP A 36 -12.82 -3.36 -8.00
C ASP A 36 -13.87 -2.23 -8.12
N PRO A 37 -14.44 -2.01 -9.32
CA PRO A 37 -15.36 -0.90 -9.58
C PRO A 37 -16.69 -1.02 -8.84
N ASP A 38 -17.08 -2.25 -8.47
CA ASP A 38 -18.32 -2.55 -7.74
C ASP A 38 -18.14 -2.39 -6.22
N GLY A 39 -16.92 -2.14 -5.74
CA GLY A 39 -16.63 -1.94 -4.31
C GLY A 39 -16.87 -3.19 -3.46
N ILE A 40 -16.65 -4.39 -4.01
CA ILE A 40 -16.85 -5.66 -3.31
C ILE A 40 -15.83 -5.82 -2.17
N GLY A 41 -14.67 -5.15 -2.27
CA GLY A 41 -13.58 -5.21 -1.32
C GLY A 41 -12.76 -6.49 -1.43
N LYS A 42 -12.87 -7.21 -2.56
CA LYS A 42 -12.17 -8.46 -2.85
C LYS A 42 -11.55 -8.41 -4.24
N LEU A 43 -10.30 -8.83 -4.36
CA LEU A 43 -9.60 -8.89 -5.64
C LEU A 43 -8.85 -10.22 -5.78
N GLU A 44 -8.72 -10.74 -6.99
CA GLU A 44 -7.87 -11.91 -7.25
C GLU A 44 -6.40 -11.57 -6.94
N TYR A 45 -5.66 -12.49 -6.32
CA TYR A 45 -4.27 -12.25 -5.91
C TYR A 45 -3.35 -11.84 -7.08
N THR A 46 -3.62 -12.33 -8.30
CA THR A 46 -2.90 -11.97 -9.53
C THR A 46 -3.09 -10.51 -9.89
N LYS A 47 -4.35 -10.05 -9.93
CA LYS A 47 -4.71 -8.65 -10.21
C LYS A 47 -4.17 -7.69 -9.15
N MET A 48 -4.25 -8.07 -7.87
CA MET A 48 -3.65 -7.30 -6.79
C MET A 48 -2.13 -7.17 -6.96
N PHE A 49 -1.45 -8.25 -7.35
CA PHE A 49 -0.01 -8.20 -7.61
C PHE A 49 0.35 -7.30 -8.79
N GLU A 50 -0.43 -7.33 -9.87
CA GLU A 50 -0.25 -6.42 -11.02
C GLU A 50 -0.45 -4.96 -10.61
N MET A 51 -1.51 -4.67 -9.86
CA MET A 51 -1.77 -3.34 -9.31
C MET A 51 -0.57 -2.84 -8.48
N LEU A 52 -0.07 -3.65 -7.54
CA LEU A 52 1.11 -3.29 -6.71
C LEU A 52 2.38 -3.08 -7.54
N ARG A 53 2.55 -3.74 -8.69
CA ARG A 53 3.68 -3.49 -9.59
C ARG A 53 3.61 -2.14 -10.29
N LEU A 54 2.42 -1.65 -10.59
CA LEU A 54 2.23 -0.36 -11.24
C LEU A 54 2.40 0.80 -10.26
N MET A 55 2.01 0.59 -9.00
CA MET A 55 2.16 1.58 -7.93
C MET A 55 3.61 1.75 -7.50
N SER A 56 4.01 2.99 -7.20
CA SER A 56 5.35 3.31 -6.70
C SER A 56 5.49 3.02 -5.20
N PRO A 57 6.71 2.75 -4.69
CA PRO A 57 6.99 2.79 -3.26
C PRO A 57 6.54 4.15 -2.66
N PRO A 58 6.03 4.18 -1.41
CA PRO A 58 6.06 3.13 -0.39
C PRO A 58 4.93 2.10 -0.46
N VAL A 59 3.79 2.40 -1.09
CA VAL A 59 2.59 1.52 -1.11
C VAL A 59 2.59 0.46 -2.22
N GLY A 60 3.46 0.60 -3.21
CA GLY A 60 3.68 -0.38 -4.28
C GLY A 60 5.12 -0.82 -4.42
N PHE A 61 5.40 -1.52 -5.52
CA PHE A 61 6.73 -2.03 -5.86
C PHE A 61 7.46 -1.11 -6.85
N GLY A 62 6.72 -0.47 -7.75
CA GLY A 62 7.22 0.33 -8.87
C GLY A 62 7.47 -0.51 -10.11
N THR A 63 7.26 0.09 -11.28
CA THR A 63 7.35 -0.59 -12.59
C THR A 63 8.73 -1.18 -12.88
N LYS A 64 9.78 -0.59 -12.30
CA LYS A 64 11.18 -1.02 -12.44
C LYS A 64 11.62 -2.06 -11.40
N CYS A 65 10.73 -2.48 -10.48
CA CYS A 65 11.09 -3.41 -9.42
C CYS A 65 11.39 -4.82 -9.98
N PRO A 66 12.56 -5.41 -9.63
CA PRO A 66 12.85 -6.80 -9.99
C PRO A 66 11.84 -7.75 -9.36
N SER A 67 11.33 -8.72 -10.13
CA SER A 67 10.30 -9.66 -9.65
C SER A 67 10.71 -10.37 -8.36
N LYS A 68 11.99 -10.72 -8.19
CA LYS A 68 12.51 -11.35 -6.96
C LYS A 68 12.30 -10.48 -5.71
N LEU A 69 12.47 -9.16 -5.84
CA LEU A 69 12.27 -8.22 -4.74
C LEU A 69 10.78 -8.05 -4.43
N ALA A 70 9.96 -7.94 -5.47
CA ALA A 70 8.50 -7.86 -5.34
C ALA A 70 7.93 -9.11 -4.62
N TYR A 71 8.32 -10.32 -5.05
CA TYR A 71 7.90 -11.56 -4.39
C TYR A 71 8.37 -11.64 -2.94
N LYS A 72 9.62 -11.25 -2.65
CA LYS A 72 10.13 -11.24 -1.28
C LYS A 72 9.29 -10.32 -0.38
N ARG A 73 8.90 -9.15 -0.88
CA ARG A 73 8.05 -8.20 -0.16
C ARG A 73 6.62 -8.74 0.01
N LEU A 74 6.06 -9.36 -1.02
CA LEU A 74 4.75 -10.00 -0.99
C LEU A 74 4.67 -11.11 0.07
N ILE A 75 5.71 -11.95 0.19
CA ILE A 75 5.79 -12.99 1.22
C ILE A 75 5.81 -12.39 2.62
N ARG A 76 6.56 -11.29 2.83
CA ARG A 76 6.63 -10.60 4.13
C ARG A 76 5.30 -9.96 4.54
N MET A 77 4.55 -9.46 3.57
CA MET A 77 3.21 -8.93 3.79
C MET A 77 2.26 -9.99 4.38
N ASN A 78 2.52 -11.28 4.19
CA ASN A 78 1.78 -12.40 4.80
C ASN A 78 0.25 -12.23 4.71
N MET A 79 -0.24 -11.88 3.52
CA MET A 79 -1.66 -11.64 3.30
C MET A 79 -2.42 -12.96 3.21
N PRO A 80 -3.52 -13.14 3.96
CA PRO A 80 -4.39 -14.30 3.83
C PRO A 80 -5.10 -14.25 2.48
N ILE A 81 -5.23 -15.43 1.88
CA ILE A 81 -5.93 -15.64 0.61
C ILE A 81 -7.13 -16.52 0.89
N ASP A 82 -8.30 -16.12 0.40
CA ASP A 82 -9.56 -16.87 0.50
C ASP A 82 -9.52 -18.12 -0.41
N GLU A 83 -10.43 -19.07 -0.22
CA GLU A 83 -10.52 -20.33 -0.98
C GLU A 83 -10.65 -20.10 -2.50
N LYS A 84 -11.24 -18.97 -2.88
CA LYS A 84 -11.39 -18.50 -4.27
C LYS A 84 -10.15 -17.80 -4.82
N ARG A 85 -9.00 -17.86 -4.13
CA ARG A 85 -7.76 -17.16 -4.47
C ARG A 85 -7.90 -15.63 -4.48
N GLN A 86 -8.78 -15.10 -3.64
CA GLN A 86 -9.03 -13.66 -3.53
C GLN A 86 -8.42 -13.10 -2.24
N VAL A 87 -8.00 -11.84 -2.28
CA VAL A 87 -7.52 -11.07 -1.14
C VAL A 87 -8.50 -9.96 -0.82
N HIS A 88 -8.62 -9.64 0.46
CA HIS A 88 -9.46 -8.55 0.94
C HIS A 88 -8.74 -7.21 0.92
N PHE A 89 -9.47 -6.14 0.61
CA PHE A 89 -8.97 -4.76 0.60
C PHE A 89 -8.30 -4.40 1.93
N THR A 90 -9.03 -4.52 3.03
CA THR A 90 -8.56 -4.12 4.37
C THR A 90 -7.31 -4.88 4.78
N THR A 91 -7.27 -6.19 4.52
CA THR A 91 -6.12 -7.01 4.86
C THR A 91 -4.90 -6.66 4.03
N THR A 92 -5.09 -6.37 2.73
CA THR A 92 -4.01 -5.92 1.85
C THR A 92 -3.45 -4.58 2.31
N LEU A 93 -4.32 -3.63 2.63
CA LEU A 93 -3.96 -2.31 3.13
C LEU A 93 -3.18 -2.40 4.45
N PHE A 94 -3.68 -3.16 5.42
CA PHE A 94 -3.00 -3.35 6.71
C PHE A 94 -1.64 -4.03 6.54
N ALA A 95 -1.53 -5.01 5.64
CA ALA A 95 -0.26 -5.67 5.36
C ALA A 95 0.78 -4.71 4.75
N LEU A 96 0.37 -3.81 3.86
CA LEU A 96 1.24 -2.77 3.29
C LEU A 96 1.72 -1.78 4.35
N ILE A 97 0.81 -1.30 5.20
CA ILE A 97 1.14 -0.37 6.29
C ILE A 97 2.12 -1.03 7.25
N ARG A 98 1.83 -2.27 7.66
CA ARG A 98 2.68 -3.06 8.56
C ARG A 98 4.09 -3.25 8.01
N GLU A 99 4.22 -3.65 6.74
CA GLU A 99 5.52 -3.84 6.08
C GLU A 99 6.28 -2.51 5.95
N SER A 100 5.59 -1.41 5.62
CA SER A 100 6.22 -0.09 5.47
C SER A 100 6.70 0.50 6.80
N LEU A 101 6.02 0.18 7.90
CA LEU A 101 6.40 0.58 9.26
C LEU A 101 7.39 -0.40 9.91
N GLY A 102 7.73 -1.52 9.26
CA GLY A 102 8.66 -2.52 9.78
C GLY A 102 8.15 -3.29 11.01
N ILE A 103 6.84 -3.34 11.22
CA ILE A 103 6.22 -4.00 12.37
C ILE A 103 6.22 -5.52 12.13
N LYS A 104 7.01 -6.25 12.93
CA LYS A 104 7.06 -7.72 12.89
C LYS A 104 5.88 -8.30 13.68
N MET A 105 5.39 -9.46 13.21
CA MET A 105 4.54 -10.36 14.02
C MET A 105 5.40 -11.15 14.99
#